data_AF-A0A1W2D9D7-F1
#
_entry.id   AF-A0A1W2D9D7-F1
#
_cell.length_a   1.000
_cell.length_b   1.000
_cell.length_c   1.000
_cell.angle_alpha   90.00
_cell.angle_beta   90.00
_cell.angle_gamma   90.00
#
_symmetry.space_group_name_H-M   'P 1'
#
loop_
_entity.id
_entity.type
_entity.pdbx_description
1 polymer ?
#
loop_
_entity_poly.entity_id
_entity_poly.type
_entity_poly.pdbx_seq_one_letter_code
_entity_poly.pdbx_strand_id
1 'polypeptide(L)'
;MRHQRMAAVLGALALGATGLTATATATAAPTVETGSTVSATGAETSYVVLADRGGSATALAKRLEAKGAKVVSVNDKVGMVTVTSTDTAFAAKTRAMKGVFGAAEEGIVGRSPQERAKKQQLERPRAQAKGKAAAAGQGKGKSKSKGADPLDDKLWGLDMINASAAHQVESGDKRVKVGVIDTGVDASHPDIAPNFDHKLSRNFTTDIPDIDGPCEVESCVDPADVDNGGHGTHVAGTIAAAKNGIGVSGVAPDVSIVNVRAGQDAGYFFVGPTVNALTYSADAGLDVVNMSFYVDPWAYYCEGGAPEDSPEEAAEQDMIIESMSRALNYAHSKDVTMVGALGNAATDLANPGTDSESPNYPEGNAHDRTIDNSSCKDLPVEGPHVIGVSAVGPTERKSYFSNYTTDLTSDEIEISAPGGDSRDNYGTPDYRSPSNLILSSVPENVVKAEGSVDEDGNITEAGEGYVFKDCGRVKGKEQCGYYEYYQGTSMASPHAAGVASLIVSRYGKTAGRAGFGLAADTTREVLLGTARNKACPEPRTVVYPGLPAAYTATCVGDEDFNGFYGEGIIDAQAAVAKKKL
;
A
#
# COMPACT_ATOMS: atom_id res chain seq x y z
N MET A 1 -1.80 17.73 -49.87
CA MET A 1 -1.96 17.35 -51.30
C MET A 1 -2.16 15.84 -51.33
N ARG A 2 -3.42 15.38 -51.45
CA ARG A 2 -3.97 14.70 -52.67
C ARG A 2 -3.01 13.61 -53.16
N HIS A 3 -3.37 12.32 -53.10
CA HIS A 3 -4.44 11.69 -53.90
C HIS A 3 -4.93 10.39 -53.23
N GLN A 4 -6.24 10.28 -52.97
CA GLN A 4 -7.26 9.48 -53.71
C GLN A 4 -7.26 7.98 -53.33
N ARG A 5 -8.33 7.48 -52.67
CA ARG A 5 -9.62 6.98 -53.22
C ARG A 5 -9.42 5.76 -54.15
N MET A 6 -10.26 4.73 -54.23
CA MET A 6 -11.47 4.20 -53.58
C MET A 6 -11.80 2.91 -54.38
N ALA A 7 -12.65 2.03 -53.81
CA ALA A 7 -13.54 1.06 -54.48
C ALA A 7 -12.87 -0.15 -55.17
N ALA A 8 -13.04 -1.38 -54.67
CA ALA A 8 -14.25 -2.25 -54.65
C ALA A 8 -14.55 -2.89 -56.01
N VAL A 9 -14.87 -4.21 -56.00
CA VAL A 9 -15.97 -4.91 -56.73
C VAL A 9 -15.62 -6.39 -57.03
N LEU A 10 -16.54 -7.28 -56.59
CA LEU A 10 -17.07 -8.56 -57.15
C LEU A 10 -16.11 -9.56 -57.85
N GLY A 11 -16.21 -10.89 -57.72
CA GLY A 11 -17.37 -11.77 -57.52
C GLY A 11 -17.41 -12.83 -58.65
N ALA A 12 -17.91 -14.04 -58.33
CA ALA A 12 -18.26 -15.20 -59.21
C ALA A 12 -17.13 -16.19 -59.59
N LEU A 13 -17.17 -17.50 -59.23
CA LEU A 13 -18.06 -18.64 -59.59
C LEU A 13 -17.70 -19.35 -60.92
N ALA A 14 -17.22 -20.60 -60.83
CA ALA A 14 -17.55 -21.79 -61.67
C ALA A 14 -16.62 -22.98 -61.27
N LEU A 15 -17.08 -24.12 -60.73
CA LEU A 15 -17.84 -25.28 -61.27
C LEU A 15 -17.01 -26.38 -61.96
N GLY A 16 -17.14 -27.61 -61.43
CA GLY A 16 -16.75 -28.92 -61.99
C GLY A 16 -16.57 -29.97 -60.88
N ALA A 17 -17.59 -30.71 -60.42
CA ALA A 17 -18.12 -31.98 -60.95
C ALA A 17 -17.03 -33.06 -61.17
N THR A 18 -17.07 -34.33 -60.71
CA THR A 18 -18.11 -35.23 -60.16
C THR A 18 -17.40 -36.53 -59.72
N GLY A 19 -17.94 -37.28 -58.75
CA GLY A 19 -17.47 -38.64 -58.43
C GLY A 19 -18.18 -39.28 -57.24
N LEU A 20 -19.42 -39.73 -57.46
CA LEU A 20 -20.30 -40.48 -56.55
C LEU A 20 -19.74 -41.86 -56.13
N THR A 21 -19.97 -42.28 -54.87
CA THR A 21 -20.50 -43.62 -54.56
C THR A 21 -21.36 -43.64 -53.30
N ALA A 22 -22.65 -43.90 -53.55
CA ALA A 22 -23.71 -44.58 -52.79
C ALA A 22 -23.71 -44.68 -51.25
N THR A 23 -24.81 -44.18 -50.68
CA THR A 23 -25.36 -44.46 -49.34
C THR A 23 -26.30 -45.67 -49.34
N ALA A 24 -26.38 -46.38 -48.21
CA ALA A 24 -27.62 -47.00 -47.74
C ALA A 24 -27.61 -47.10 -46.20
N THR A 25 -28.66 -46.53 -45.63
CA THR A 25 -28.99 -46.34 -44.21
C THR A 25 -29.45 -47.60 -43.51
N ALA A 26 -29.07 -47.78 -42.24
CA ALA A 26 -29.83 -48.55 -41.26
C ALA A 26 -29.97 -47.72 -39.97
N THR A 27 -31.21 -47.35 -39.67
CA THR A 27 -31.66 -46.69 -38.44
C THR A 27 -31.68 -47.70 -37.29
N ALA A 28 -30.96 -47.38 -36.20
CA ALA A 28 -31.14 -48.02 -34.90
C ALA A 28 -31.41 -46.93 -33.84
N ALA A 29 -32.39 -47.19 -32.99
CA ALA A 29 -32.93 -46.31 -31.96
C ALA A 29 -31.87 -45.93 -30.90
N PRO A 30 -32.01 -44.76 -30.23
CA PRO A 30 -31.06 -44.35 -29.20
C PRO A 30 -31.20 -45.25 -27.97
N THR A 31 -30.15 -45.96 -27.62
CA THR A 31 -29.96 -46.47 -26.26
C THR A 31 -29.65 -45.29 -25.36
N VAL A 32 -30.50 -45.09 -24.35
CA VAL A 32 -30.26 -44.17 -23.24
C VAL A 32 -29.07 -44.70 -22.47
N GLU A 33 -27.87 -44.21 -22.78
CA GLU A 33 -26.78 -44.22 -21.82
C GLU A 33 -27.10 -43.15 -20.79
N THR A 34 -27.36 -43.62 -19.56
CA THR A 34 -27.39 -42.79 -18.37
C THR A 34 -26.06 -42.05 -18.29
N GLY A 35 -26.05 -40.80 -18.73
CA GLY A 35 -24.92 -39.91 -18.59
C GLY A 35 -24.59 -39.80 -17.11
N SER A 36 -23.45 -40.37 -16.73
CA SER A 36 -22.76 -39.97 -15.51
C SER A 36 -22.61 -38.45 -15.58
N THR A 37 -23.28 -37.76 -14.67
CA THR A 37 -23.07 -36.34 -14.42
C THR A 37 -21.60 -36.15 -14.08
N VAL A 38 -20.80 -35.77 -15.06
CA VAL A 38 -19.47 -35.21 -14.82
C VAL A 38 -19.74 -33.87 -14.17
N SER A 39 -19.75 -33.86 -12.83
CA SER A 39 -19.63 -32.63 -12.05
C SER A 39 -18.40 -31.89 -12.56
N ALA A 40 -18.61 -30.69 -13.09
CA ALA A 40 -17.51 -29.77 -13.35
C ALA A 40 -16.86 -29.44 -12.00
N THR A 41 -15.75 -30.12 -11.68
CA THR A 41 -14.86 -29.72 -10.60
C THR A 41 -14.15 -28.45 -11.05
N GLY A 42 -14.61 -27.29 -10.58
CA GLY A 42 -13.91 -26.03 -10.76
C GLY A 42 -12.54 -26.04 -10.09
N ALA A 43 -11.66 -25.11 -10.47
CA ALA A 43 -10.46 -24.81 -9.71
C ALA A 43 -10.85 -24.45 -8.26
N GLU A 44 -9.95 -24.70 -7.30
CA GLU A 44 -10.15 -24.29 -5.91
C GLU A 44 -10.05 -22.75 -5.82
N THR A 45 -11.15 -22.09 -5.45
CA THR A 45 -11.26 -20.63 -5.34
C THR A 45 -11.31 -20.23 -3.86
N SER A 46 -10.64 -19.14 -3.49
CA SER A 46 -10.70 -18.58 -2.14
C SER A 46 -11.89 -17.62 -1.99
N TYR A 47 -12.51 -17.61 -0.81
CA TYR A 47 -13.65 -16.76 -0.48
C TYR A 47 -13.50 -16.20 0.93
N VAL A 48 -13.92 -14.95 1.10
CA VAL A 48 -14.11 -14.33 2.42
C VAL A 48 -15.60 -14.28 2.75
N VAL A 49 -15.96 -14.73 3.95
CA VAL A 49 -17.35 -14.74 4.44
C VAL A 49 -17.43 -13.99 5.76
N LEU A 50 -18.32 -13.01 5.82
CA LEU A 50 -18.55 -12.18 6.99
C LEU A 50 -19.87 -12.57 7.67
N ALA A 51 -19.80 -12.84 8.97
CA ALA A 51 -20.98 -13.06 9.80
C ALA A 51 -21.71 -11.73 10.08
N ASP A 52 -23.01 -11.83 10.35
CA ASP A 52 -23.78 -10.72 10.94
C ASP A 52 -23.10 -10.19 12.21
N ARG A 53 -23.26 -8.88 12.51
CA ARG A 53 -22.70 -8.28 13.73
C ARG A 53 -23.13 -9.08 14.97
N GLY A 54 -22.18 -9.42 15.82
CA GLY A 54 -22.39 -10.26 17.01
C GLY A 54 -22.51 -11.77 16.75
N GLY A 55 -22.45 -12.21 15.48
CA GLY A 55 -22.33 -13.61 15.11
C GLY A 55 -20.93 -14.17 15.40
N SER A 56 -20.84 -15.50 15.58
CA SER A 56 -19.55 -16.18 15.77
C SER A 56 -18.98 -16.66 14.44
N ALA A 57 -17.77 -16.21 14.11
CA ALA A 57 -17.01 -16.69 12.96
C ALA A 57 -16.70 -18.18 13.11
N THR A 58 -16.30 -18.64 14.30
CA THR A 58 -16.08 -20.06 14.58
C THR A 58 -17.32 -20.92 14.32
N ALA A 59 -18.52 -20.45 14.69
CA ALA A 59 -19.76 -21.18 14.40
C ALA A 59 -20.13 -21.12 12.92
N LEU A 60 -19.85 -20.00 12.23
CA LEU A 60 -20.01 -19.88 10.79
C LEU A 60 -19.08 -20.83 10.04
N ALA A 61 -17.79 -20.88 10.39
CA ALA A 61 -16.78 -21.75 9.80
C ALA A 61 -17.22 -23.22 9.80
N LYS A 62 -17.68 -23.74 10.95
CA LYS A 62 -18.22 -25.11 11.06
C LYS A 62 -19.39 -25.38 10.12
N ARG A 63 -20.25 -24.38 9.89
CA ARG A 63 -21.39 -24.50 8.95
C ARG A 63 -20.93 -24.50 7.50
N LEU A 64 -19.87 -23.75 7.16
CA LEU A 64 -19.28 -23.73 5.82
C LEU A 64 -18.54 -25.06 5.54
N GLU A 65 -17.81 -25.61 6.51
CA GLU A 65 -17.18 -26.94 6.41
C GLU A 65 -18.21 -28.04 6.18
N ALA A 66 -19.32 -28.02 6.92
CA ALA A 66 -20.41 -28.97 6.72
C ALA A 66 -21.06 -28.86 5.33
N LYS A 67 -20.81 -27.77 4.60
CA LYS A 67 -21.25 -27.54 3.20
C LYS A 67 -20.15 -27.82 2.17
N GLY A 68 -19.00 -28.35 2.59
CA GLY A 68 -17.92 -28.77 1.71
C GLY A 68 -16.86 -27.71 1.42
N ALA A 69 -16.89 -26.56 2.10
CA ALA A 69 -15.77 -25.61 2.05
C ALA A 69 -14.62 -26.07 2.95
N LYS A 70 -13.40 -25.69 2.62
CA LYS A 70 -12.22 -25.90 3.47
C LYS A 70 -11.89 -24.58 4.16
N VAL A 71 -11.90 -24.55 5.49
CA VAL A 71 -11.59 -23.34 6.24
C VAL A 71 -10.08 -23.09 6.21
N VAL A 72 -9.71 -21.87 5.80
CA VAL A 72 -8.33 -21.38 5.76
C VAL A 72 -8.03 -20.57 7.03
N SER A 73 -8.91 -19.62 7.37
CA SER A 73 -8.74 -18.76 8.54
C SER A 73 -10.07 -18.43 9.20
N VAL A 74 -10.03 -18.18 10.52
CA VAL A 74 -11.19 -17.75 11.31
C VAL A 74 -10.78 -16.55 12.15
N ASN A 75 -11.48 -15.44 11.97
CA ASN A 75 -11.28 -14.20 12.71
C ASN A 75 -12.56 -13.82 13.47
N ASP A 76 -12.69 -14.34 14.69
CA ASP A 76 -13.83 -14.06 15.57
C ASP A 76 -13.91 -12.60 16.02
N LYS A 77 -12.85 -11.79 15.88
CA LYS A 77 -12.85 -10.37 16.31
C LYS A 77 -13.77 -9.52 15.44
N VAL A 78 -13.83 -9.85 14.15
CA VAL A 78 -14.60 -9.12 13.13
C VAL A 78 -15.70 -9.99 12.52
N GLY A 79 -15.79 -11.27 12.90
CA GLY A 79 -16.80 -12.19 12.39
C GLY A 79 -16.47 -12.76 11.01
N MET A 80 -15.19 -12.76 10.61
CA MET A 80 -14.76 -13.14 9.26
C MET A 80 -14.21 -14.57 9.22
N VAL A 81 -14.47 -15.27 8.11
CA VAL A 81 -13.94 -16.60 7.81
C VAL A 81 -13.41 -16.60 6.39
N THR A 82 -12.15 -17.01 6.20
CA THR A 82 -11.61 -17.31 4.86
C THR A 82 -11.75 -18.81 4.60
N VAL A 83 -12.26 -19.17 3.43
CA VAL A 83 -12.45 -20.57 3.02
C VAL A 83 -12.05 -20.77 1.57
N THR A 84 -11.68 -21.99 1.19
CA THR A 84 -11.62 -22.40 -0.21
C THR A 84 -12.80 -23.30 -0.58
N SER A 85 -13.25 -23.19 -1.84
CA SER A 85 -14.30 -24.03 -2.39
C SER A 85 -14.12 -24.22 -3.90
N THR A 86 -14.55 -25.38 -4.42
CA THR A 86 -14.66 -25.63 -5.87
C THR A 86 -16.07 -25.36 -6.40
N ASP A 87 -17.00 -24.91 -5.55
CA ASP A 87 -18.38 -24.58 -5.93
C ASP A 87 -18.42 -23.14 -6.49
N THR A 88 -18.57 -23.01 -7.80
CA THR A 88 -18.60 -21.70 -8.47
C THR A 88 -19.80 -20.83 -8.06
N ALA A 89 -20.81 -21.41 -7.38
CA ALA A 89 -21.93 -20.67 -6.81
C ALA A 89 -21.80 -20.46 -5.29
N PHE A 90 -20.62 -20.69 -4.72
CA PHE A 90 -20.39 -20.67 -3.28
C PHE A 90 -20.75 -19.31 -2.65
N ALA A 91 -20.26 -18.20 -3.21
CA ALA A 91 -20.55 -16.86 -2.68
C ALA A 91 -22.05 -16.57 -2.65
N ALA A 92 -22.75 -16.79 -3.77
CA ALA A 92 -24.20 -16.57 -3.87
C ALA A 92 -25.00 -17.44 -2.88
N LYS A 93 -24.67 -18.74 -2.78
CA LYS A 93 -25.30 -19.66 -1.82
C LYS A 93 -25.04 -19.25 -0.37
N THR A 94 -23.84 -18.76 -0.09
CA THR A 94 -23.41 -18.36 1.26
C THR A 94 -24.06 -17.05 1.69
N ARG A 95 -24.18 -16.06 0.79
CA ARG A 95 -24.95 -14.82 1.03
C ARG A 95 -26.41 -15.10 1.41
N ALA A 96 -27.01 -16.17 0.89
CA ALA A 96 -28.37 -16.58 1.23
C ALA A 96 -28.50 -17.28 2.61
N MET A 97 -27.40 -17.53 3.32
CA MET A 97 -27.44 -18.20 4.63
C MET A 97 -27.81 -17.23 5.76
N LYS A 98 -28.70 -17.65 6.66
CA LYS A 98 -28.99 -16.89 7.89
C LYS A 98 -27.73 -16.73 8.75
N GLY A 99 -27.48 -15.51 9.23
CA GLY A 99 -26.31 -15.22 10.06
C GLY A 99 -25.07 -14.84 9.26
N VAL A 100 -25.20 -14.63 7.94
CA VAL A 100 -24.14 -14.17 7.04
C VAL A 100 -24.52 -12.77 6.58
N PHE A 101 -23.60 -11.82 6.81
CA PHE A 101 -23.70 -10.46 6.32
C PHE A 101 -23.34 -10.38 4.84
N GLY A 102 -22.23 -11.02 4.47
CA GLY A 102 -21.72 -11.00 3.10
C GLY A 102 -20.76 -12.15 2.84
N ALA A 103 -20.53 -12.43 1.55
CA ALA A 103 -19.47 -13.32 1.10
C ALA A 103 -18.94 -12.77 -0.22
N ALA A 104 -17.64 -12.84 -0.47
CA ALA A 104 -17.04 -12.46 -1.73
C ALA A 104 -15.95 -13.45 -2.11
N GLU A 105 -15.69 -13.54 -3.41
CA GLU A 105 -14.48 -14.20 -3.89
C GLU A 105 -13.28 -13.39 -3.43
N GLU A 106 -12.27 -14.09 -2.90
CA GLU A 106 -10.97 -13.47 -2.63
C GLU A 106 -10.16 -13.63 -3.91
N GLY A 107 -9.85 -12.51 -4.55
CA GLY A 107 -9.41 -12.40 -5.94
C GLY A 107 -8.51 -13.51 -6.45
N ILE A 108 -9.10 -14.53 -7.10
CA ILE A 108 -8.37 -15.53 -7.89
C ILE A 108 -9.18 -15.90 -9.13
N VAL A 109 -9.01 -15.20 -10.28
CA VAL A 109 -8.88 -15.76 -11.67
C VAL A 109 -8.53 -14.66 -12.72
N GLY A 110 -7.29 -14.54 -13.20
CA GLY A 110 -7.00 -13.93 -14.54
C GLY A 110 -5.84 -12.91 -14.61
N ARG A 111 -5.05 -12.97 -15.70
CA ARG A 111 -3.66 -12.44 -15.85
C ARG A 111 -3.55 -11.15 -16.67
N SER A 112 -2.71 -10.21 -16.21
CA SER A 112 -1.61 -9.61 -17.00
C SER A 112 -0.68 -8.71 -16.12
N PRO A 113 0.48 -8.22 -16.63
CA PRO A 113 1.48 -7.44 -15.87
C PRO A 113 1.41 -5.91 -16.02
N GLN A 114 0.39 -5.34 -16.67
CA GLN A 114 0.46 -3.95 -17.19
C GLN A 114 0.22 -2.86 -16.13
N GLU A 115 -0.69 -3.06 -15.18
CA GLU A 115 -1.01 -2.05 -14.16
C GLU A 115 0.11 -1.88 -13.11
N ARG A 116 0.80 -2.97 -12.75
CA ARG A 116 2.00 -2.95 -11.89
C ARG A 116 3.07 -2.00 -12.43
N ALA A 117 3.26 -1.96 -13.75
CA ALA A 117 4.27 -1.12 -14.37
C ALA A 117 3.96 0.39 -14.28
N LYS A 118 2.68 0.80 -14.20
CA LYS A 118 2.30 2.21 -14.07
C LYS A 118 2.50 2.72 -12.64
N LYS A 119 2.09 1.95 -11.63
CA LYS A 119 2.28 2.30 -10.20
C LYS A 119 3.77 2.41 -9.86
N GLN A 120 4.57 1.43 -10.29
CA GLN A 120 6.04 1.47 -10.13
C GLN A 120 6.68 2.66 -10.86
N GLN A 121 6.18 3.08 -12.03
CA GLN A 121 6.72 4.25 -12.74
C GLN A 121 6.47 5.57 -11.99
N LEU A 122 5.38 5.68 -11.24
CA LEU A 122 5.09 6.87 -10.44
C LEU A 122 5.97 6.92 -9.19
N GLU A 123 6.03 5.82 -8.45
CA GLU A 123 6.77 5.73 -7.20
C GLU A 123 8.28 5.71 -7.42
N ARG A 124 8.72 5.19 -8.57
CA ARG A 124 10.12 5.03 -8.97
C ARG A 124 10.34 5.67 -10.35
N PRO A 125 10.35 7.02 -10.42
CA PRO A 125 10.31 7.79 -11.68
C PRO A 125 11.56 7.64 -12.57
N ARG A 126 12.55 6.88 -12.10
CA ARG A 126 13.72 6.49 -12.87
C ARG A 126 13.39 5.91 -14.25
N ALA A 127 12.28 5.18 -14.37
CA ALA A 127 11.83 4.59 -15.63
C ALA A 127 11.51 5.62 -16.74
N GLN A 128 11.29 6.91 -16.39
CA GLN A 128 11.05 7.99 -17.36
C GLN A 128 12.33 8.69 -17.83
N ALA A 129 13.48 8.45 -17.19
CA ALA A 129 14.74 9.14 -17.47
C ALA A 129 15.50 8.52 -18.66
N LYS A 130 14.99 8.64 -19.89
CA LYS A 130 15.78 8.41 -21.13
C LYS A 130 16.69 9.60 -21.47
N GLY A 131 17.47 10.03 -20.50
CA GLY A 131 18.45 11.09 -20.64
C GLY A 131 19.47 10.97 -19.52
N LYS A 132 20.75 11.26 -19.82
CA LYS A 132 21.83 11.25 -18.83
C LYS A 132 21.32 11.89 -17.54
N ALA A 133 21.26 11.12 -16.46
CA ALA A 133 21.03 11.68 -15.13
C ALA A 133 22.01 12.85 -15.00
N ALA A 134 21.50 14.06 -14.75
CA ALA A 134 22.38 15.11 -14.29
C ALA A 134 23.04 14.51 -13.04
N ALA A 135 24.37 14.41 -13.05
CA ALA A 135 25.11 13.98 -11.87
C ALA A 135 24.51 14.74 -10.70
N ALA A 136 24.01 14.02 -9.69
CA ALA A 136 23.45 14.62 -8.50
C ALA A 136 24.41 15.75 -8.12
N GLY A 137 23.93 16.99 -8.24
CA GLY A 137 24.76 18.14 -7.92
C GLY A 137 25.29 17.86 -6.53
N GLN A 138 26.61 17.93 -6.36
CA GLN A 138 27.19 17.94 -5.02
C GLN A 138 26.58 19.15 -4.33
N GLY A 139 25.43 18.96 -3.68
CA GLY A 139 24.85 19.92 -2.78
C GLY A 139 25.99 20.30 -1.86
N LYS A 140 26.26 21.60 -1.72
CA LYS A 140 27.32 22.11 -0.86
C LYS A 140 27.21 21.38 0.46
N GLY A 141 28.12 20.43 0.72
CA GLY A 141 27.98 19.50 1.82
C GLY A 141 27.76 20.29 3.10
N LYS A 142 26.57 20.18 3.67
CA LYS A 142 26.39 20.55 5.07
C LYS A 142 27.41 19.70 5.84
N SER A 143 28.18 20.34 6.71
CA SER A 143 29.16 19.65 7.56
C SER A 143 28.52 18.40 8.15
N LYS A 144 29.12 17.22 7.93
CA LYS A 144 28.71 15.97 8.58
C LYS A 144 28.52 16.25 10.08
N SER A 145 27.30 16.12 10.58
CA SER A 145 27.07 16.23 12.01
C SER A 145 27.77 15.05 12.68
N LYS A 146 28.40 15.29 13.83
CA LYS A 146 29.15 14.25 14.53
C LYS A 146 28.15 13.20 15.03
N GLY A 147 28.15 12.01 14.40
CA GLY A 147 27.27 10.90 14.76
C GLY A 147 26.05 10.69 13.84
N ALA A 148 25.99 11.34 12.67
CA ALA A 148 25.06 10.99 11.60
C ALA A 148 25.56 9.80 10.77
N ASP A 149 24.64 9.06 10.16
CA ASP A 149 24.95 7.95 9.26
C ASP A 149 25.46 8.46 7.90
N PRO A 150 26.18 7.64 7.12
CA PRO A 150 26.87 8.08 5.90
C PRO A 150 25.98 8.73 4.83
N LEU A 151 24.70 8.35 4.75
CA LEU A 151 23.73 8.86 3.75
C LEU A 151 22.72 9.87 4.33
N ASP A 152 22.82 10.24 5.61
CA ASP A 152 21.91 11.21 6.24
C ASP A 152 21.94 12.60 5.55
N ASP A 153 23.03 12.93 4.84
CA ASP A 153 23.14 14.17 4.08
C ASP A 153 22.15 14.26 2.89
N LYS A 154 21.47 13.16 2.57
CA LYS A 154 20.47 13.02 1.50
C LYS A 154 19.04 13.06 2.02
N LEU A 155 18.84 12.99 3.33
CA LEU A 155 17.53 12.84 3.95
C LEU A 155 16.87 14.20 4.22
N TRP A 156 16.60 14.97 3.16
CA TRP A 156 15.96 16.29 3.28
C TRP A 156 14.61 16.22 4.02
N GLY A 157 13.90 15.09 3.92
CA GLY A 157 12.65 14.85 4.64
C GLY A 157 12.83 14.87 6.16
N LEU A 158 13.91 14.28 6.67
CA LEU A 158 14.25 14.33 8.10
C LEU A 158 14.64 15.73 8.55
N ASP A 159 15.36 16.48 7.68
CA ASP A 159 15.66 17.90 7.92
C ASP A 159 14.37 18.73 8.00
N MET A 160 13.41 18.51 7.10
CA MET A 160 12.14 19.25 7.03
C MET A 160 11.31 19.11 8.32
N ILE A 161 11.28 17.91 8.89
CA ILE A 161 10.48 17.61 10.09
C ILE A 161 11.28 17.76 11.38
N ASN A 162 12.49 18.33 11.34
CA ASN A 162 13.37 18.52 12.50
C ASN A 162 13.73 17.22 13.24
N ALA A 163 13.82 16.07 12.55
CA ALA A 163 14.06 14.77 13.18
C ALA A 163 15.39 14.70 13.95
N SER A 164 16.47 15.27 13.39
CA SER A 164 17.77 15.33 14.09
C SER A 164 17.71 16.06 15.42
N ALA A 165 16.85 17.08 15.54
CA ALA A 165 16.65 17.80 16.79
C ALA A 165 15.75 17.03 17.77
N ALA A 166 14.75 16.30 17.25
CA ALA A 166 13.95 15.36 18.02
C ALA A 166 14.82 14.28 18.66
N HIS A 167 15.76 13.69 17.92
CA HIS A 167 16.70 12.65 18.42
C HIS A 167 17.54 13.10 19.61
N GLN A 168 17.77 14.40 19.81
CA GLN A 168 18.47 14.92 21.00
C GLN A 168 17.61 14.90 22.27
N VAL A 169 16.29 14.73 22.12
CA VAL A 169 15.29 14.72 23.19
C VAL A 169 14.73 13.31 23.40
N GLU A 170 14.40 12.64 22.30
CA GLU A 170 13.82 11.29 22.21
C GLU A 170 14.17 10.71 20.83
N SER A 171 14.91 9.61 20.79
CA SER A 171 15.28 8.88 19.56
C SER A 171 14.43 7.62 19.34
N GLY A 172 13.55 7.30 20.29
CA GLY A 172 12.72 6.11 20.29
C GLY A 172 13.00 5.22 21.50
N ASP A 173 12.07 4.30 21.74
CA ASP A 173 12.17 3.29 22.80
C ASP A 173 11.86 1.91 22.22
N LYS A 174 12.74 0.93 22.46
CA LYS A 174 12.58 -0.46 21.99
C LYS A 174 11.32 -1.17 22.48
N ARG A 175 10.62 -0.59 23.45
CA ARG A 175 9.31 -1.08 23.91
C ARG A 175 8.18 -0.66 22.98
N VAL A 176 8.36 0.41 22.20
CA VAL A 176 7.42 0.86 21.17
C VAL A 176 7.56 -0.04 19.96
N LYS A 177 6.45 -0.65 19.54
CA LYS A 177 6.39 -1.55 18.40
C LYS A 177 5.60 -0.90 17.28
N VAL A 178 6.23 -0.81 16.12
CA VAL A 178 5.65 -0.19 14.93
C VAL A 178 5.42 -1.26 13.88
N GLY A 179 4.16 -1.49 13.54
CA GLY A 179 3.76 -2.42 12.49
C GLY A 179 3.87 -1.78 11.12
N VAL A 180 4.55 -2.46 10.20
CA VAL A 180 4.57 -2.13 8.78
C VAL A 180 3.61 -3.10 8.08
N ILE A 181 2.40 -2.63 7.78
CA ILE A 181 1.42 -3.42 7.02
C ILE A 181 1.70 -3.18 5.54
N ASP A 182 2.48 -4.07 4.92
CA ASP A 182 3.06 -3.83 3.59
C ASP A 182 3.43 -5.16 2.87
N THR A 183 4.28 -5.11 1.83
CA THR A 183 4.76 -6.26 1.02
C THR A 183 5.71 -7.20 1.77
N GLY A 184 6.19 -6.80 2.94
CA GLY A 184 7.22 -7.49 3.69
C GLY A 184 8.24 -6.52 4.25
N VAL A 185 9.20 -7.03 5.03
CA VAL A 185 10.36 -6.26 5.47
C VAL A 185 11.57 -7.20 5.49
N ASP A 186 12.64 -6.83 4.77
CA ASP A 186 13.91 -7.54 4.83
C ASP A 186 14.59 -7.30 6.18
N ALA A 187 14.44 -8.28 7.09
CA ALA A 187 15.04 -8.21 8.42
C ALA A 187 16.56 -8.36 8.40
N SER A 188 17.14 -8.79 7.28
CA SER A 188 18.59 -8.99 7.14
C SER A 188 19.31 -7.69 6.78
N HIS A 189 18.58 -6.68 6.29
CA HIS A 189 19.13 -5.37 5.96
C HIS A 189 19.83 -4.76 7.18
N PRO A 190 21.09 -4.29 7.08
CA PRO A 190 21.89 -3.90 8.25
C PRO A 190 21.33 -2.72 9.05
N ASP A 191 20.54 -1.84 8.42
CA ASP A 191 19.82 -0.76 9.12
C ASP A 191 18.48 -1.18 9.74
N ILE A 192 17.93 -2.34 9.37
CA ILE A 192 16.66 -2.82 9.89
C ILE A 192 16.87 -3.90 10.95
N ALA A 193 17.84 -4.79 10.74
CA ALA A 193 18.15 -5.92 11.62
C ALA A 193 18.30 -5.55 13.12
N PRO A 194 18.87 -4.39 13.51
CA PRO A 194 18.95 -4.00 14.92
C PRO A 194 17.59 -3.69 15.56
N ASN A 195 16.60 -3.36 14.74
CA ASN A 195 15.29 -2.86 15.16
C ASN A 195 14.16 -3.87 14.90
N PHE A 196 14.43 -4.91 14.12
CA PHE A 196 13.43 -5.90 13.71
C PHE A 196 13.01 -6.83 14.86
N ASP A 197 11.70 -6.99 15.06
CA ASP A 197 11.11 -7.95 15.99
C ASP A 197 10.65 -9.21 15.25
N HIS A 198 11.50 -10.23 15.22
CA HIS A 198 11.16 -11.54 14.64
C HIS A 198 10.01 -12.25 15.36
N LYS A 199 9.80 -11.99 16.65
CA LYS A 199 8.80 -12.71 17.45
C LYS A 199 7.39 -12.27 17.08
N LEU A 200 7.19 -10.99 16.79
CA LEU A 200 5.90 -10.42 16.41
C LEU A 200 5.69 -10.33 14.90
N SER A 201 6.74 -10.46 14.09
CA SER A 201 6.58 -10.37 12.64
C SER A 201 5.81 -11.56 12.06
N ARG A 202 4.82 -11.31 11.19
CA ARG A 202 3.93 -12.33 10.60
C ARG A 202 3.63 -12.03 9.13
N ASN A 203 3.39 -13.09 8.36
CA ASN A 203 2.87 -13.03 7.00
C ASN A 203 1.42 -13.53 6.99
N PHE A 204 0.52 -12.74 6.40
CA PHE A 204 -0.91 -13.04 6.22
C PHE A 204 -1.28 -13.38 4.78
N THR A 205 -0.31 -13.36 3.87
CA THR A 205 -0.52 -13.69 2.46
C THR A 205 -0.02 -15.09 2.12
N THR A 206 -0.53 -15.60 1.01
CA THR A 206 -0.05 -16.80 0.34
C THR A 206 0.22 -16.39 -1.10
N ASP A 207 1.41 -16.67 -1.62
CA ASP A 207 1.83 -16.25 -2.95
C ASP A 207 0.88 -16.82 -4.00
N ILE A 208 0.50 -15.98 -4.94
CA ILE A 208 -0.35 -16.35 -6.06
C ILE A 208 0.54 -16.43 -7.30
N PRO A 209 0.83 -17.63 -7.83
CA PRO A 209 1.87 -17.76 -8.84
C PRO A 209 1.68 -16.96 -10.13
N ASP A 210 0.43 -16.60 -10.43
CA ASP A 210 0.09 -15.79 -11.59
C ASP A 210 0.48 -14.32 -11.44
N ILE A 211 0.64 -13.79 -10.22
CA ILE A 211 1.02 -12.39 -9.96
C ILE A 211 2.38 -12.25 -9.27
N ASP A 212 2.71 -13.16 -8.34
CA ASP A 212 3.92 -13.10 -7.51
C ASP A 212 5.10 -13.83 -8.17
N GLY A 213 4.81 -14.84 -8.98
CA GLY A 213 5.81 -15.74 -9.54
C GLY A 213 5.81 -17.10 -8.85
N PRO A 214 6.74 -18.01 -9.20
CA PRO A 214 6.75 -19.35 -8.63
C PRO A 214 6.97 -19.31 -7.12
N CYS A 215 6.19 -20.07 -6.36
CA CYS A 215 6.37 -20.16 -4.91
C CYS A 215 7.83 -20.48 -4.54
N GLU A 216 8.45 -19.60 -3.79
CA GLU A 216 9.85 -19.65 -3.37
C GLU A 216 10.07 -20.73 -2.31
N VAL A 217 9.01 -21.05 -1.56
CA VAL A 217 8.96 -22.08 -0.52
C VAL A 217 7.77 -23.02 -0.73
N GLU A 218 7.86 -24.25 -0.20
CA GLU A 218 6.83 -25.30 -0.41
C GLU A 218 5.43 -24.89 0.06
N SER A 219 5.33 -24.03 1.08
CA SER A 219 4.06 -23.51 1.59
C SER A 219 3.42 -22.42 0.72
N CYS A 220 4.15 -21.84 -0.23
CA CYS A 220 3.78 -20.57 -0.89
C CYS A 220 3.46 -19.45 0.13
N VAL A 221 4.07 -19.51 1.31
CA VAL A 221 3.91 -18.49 2.35
C VAL A 221 5.30 -18.06 2.71
N ASP A 222 5.69 -16.89 2.21
CA ASP A 222 6.98 -16.29 2.48
C ASP A 222 7.26 -16.18 3.99
N PRO A 223 8.52 -16.41 4.42
CA PRO A 223 8.94 -16.11 5.78
C PRO A 223 8.62 -14.66 6.19
N ALA A 224 8.35 -14.45 7.47
CA ALA A 224 7.96 -13.12 7.96
C ALA A 224 9.13 -12.11 8.00
N ASP A 225 10.34 -12.49 7.60
CA ASP A 225 11.55 -11.70 7.61
C ASP A 225 12.14 -11.43 6.21
N VAL A 226 11.35 -11.70 5.16
CA VAL A 226 11.70 -11.39 3.77
C VAL A 226 10.76 -10.33 3.16
N ASP A 227 11.25 -9.71 2.09
CA ASP A 227 10.49 -8.77 1.25
C ASP A 227 10.96 -8.94 -0.20
N ASN A 228 10.10 -9.47 -1.08
CA ASN A 228 10.38 -9.55 -2.51
C ASN A 228 9.68 -8.42 -3.30
N GLY A 229 8.82 -7.62 -2.65
CA GLY A 229 8.23 -6.41 -3.23
C GLY A 229 9.11 -5.16 -3.05
N GLY A 230 9.86 -5.07 -1.96
CA GLY A 230 10.81 -4.00 -1.63
C GLY A 230 10.20 -2.74 -1.03
N HIS A 231 8.91 -2.50 -1.24
CA HIS A 231 8.20 -1.32 -0.76
C HIS A 231 8.16 -1.26 0.77
N GLY A 232 7.80 -2.36 1.43
CA GLY A 232 7.72 -2.40 2.89
C GLY A 232 9.07 -2.22 3.59
N THR A 233 10.18 -2.68 3.01
CA THR A 233 11.53 -2.39 3.52
C THR A 233 11.89 -0.90 3.42
N HIS A 234 11.43 -0.22 2.37
CA HIS A 234 11.62 1.23 2.21
C HIS A 234 10.84 2.02 3.27
N VAL A 235 9.58 1.63 3.48
CA VAL A 235 8.70 2.15 4.54
C VAL A 235 9.33 1.94 5.92
N ALA A 236 9.78 0.71 6.23
CA ALA A 236 10.41 0.37 7.51
C ALA A 236 11.66 1.20 7.80
N GLY A 237 12.52 1.42 6.79
CA GLY A 237 13.71 2.25 6.93
C GLY A 237 13.40 3.72 7.20
N THR A 238 12.37 4.25 6.54
CA THR A 238 11.93 5.64 6.76
C THR A 238 11.46 5.83 8.20
N ILE A 239 10.73 4.85 8.74
CA ILE A 239 10.28 4.86 10.14
C ILE A 239 11.46 4.73 11.10
N ALA A 240 12.27 3.67 10.97
CA ALA A 240 13.23 3.28 11.99
C ALA A 240 14.46 2.54 11.44
N ALA A 241 15.05 3.00 10.34
CA ALA A 241 16.43 2.64 10.05
C ALA A 241 17.31 3.03 11.25
N ALA A 242 18.13 2.09 11.71
CA ALA A 242 18.91 2.21 12.93
C ALA A 242 20.04 3.22 12.75
N LYS A 243 20.21 4.13 13.71
CA LYS A 243 21.33 5.07 13.74
C LYS A 243 22.62 4.40 14.21
N ASN A 244 23.32 3.75 13.29
CA ASN A 244 24.31 2.71 13.59
C ASN A 244 25.67 2.92 12.89
N GLY A 245 25.84 4.01 12.13
CA GLY A 245 27.04 4.35 11.37
C GLY A 245 27.12 3.73 9.98
N ILE A 246 26.06 3.13 9.45
CA ILE A 246 25.92 2.65 8.08
C ILE A 246 24.62 3.24 7.50
N GLY A 247 24.60 3.46 6.18
CA GLY A 247 23.35 3.79 5.49
C GLY A 247 22.67 5.08 5.94
N VAL A 248 21.39 4.95 6.31
CA VAL A 248 20.46 6.04 6.64
C VAL A 248 19.92 5.87 8.07
N SER A 249 19.58 6.98 8.72
CA SER A 249 18.75 6.96 9.93
C SER A 249 17.27 7.09 9.60
N GLY A 250 16.40 6.45 10.40
CA GLY A 250 14.96 6.65 10.36
C GLY A 250 14.50 7.84 11.21
N VAL A 251 13.19 8.14 11.17
CA VAL A 251 12.58 9.16 12.06
C VAL A 251 12.71 8.76 13.53
N ALA A 252 12.48 7.49 13.87
CA ALA A 252 12.51 6.93 15.21
C ALA A 252 13.51 5.75 15.29
N PRO A 253 14.83 6.00 15.22
CA PRO A 253 15.85 4.95 15.03
C PRO A 253 15.95 3.94 16.19
N ASP A 254 15.34 4.20 17.36
CA ASP A 254 15.43 3.32 18.52
C ASP A 254 14.13 2.54 18.84
N VAL A 255 13.10 2.60 17.99
CA VAL A 255 11.88 1.76 18.15
C VAL A 255 12.07 0.36 17.57
N SER A 256 11.08 -0.51 17.76
CA SER A 256 11.04 -1.85 17.16
C SER A 256 10.11 -1.91 15.94
N ILE A 257 10.58 -2.48 14.84
CA ILE A 257 9.81 -2.72 13.62
C ILE A 257 9.24 -4.13 13.63
N VAL A 258 7.96 -4.25 13.31
CA VAL A 258 7.23 -5.51 13.16
C VAL A 258 6.73 -5.60 11.72
N ASN A 259 7.17 -6.62 10.98
CA ASN A 259 6.59 -6.90 9.68
C ASN A 259 5.18 -7.50 9.87
N VAL A 260 4.17 -6.84 9.32
CA VAL A 260 2.79 -7.32 9.32
C VAL A 260 2.36 -7.47 7.86
N ARG A 261 2.99 -8.41 7.14
CA ARG A 261 2.82 -8.55 5.69
C ARG A 261 1.38 -8.89 5.34
N ALA A 262 0.75 -8.00 4.60
CA ALA A 262 -0.61 -8.16 4.06
C ALA A 262 -0.65 -7.90 2.54
N GLY A 263 0.42 -7.36 1.97
CA GLY A 263 0.61 -7.17 0.55
C GLY A 263 1.32 -8.35 -0.09
N GLN A 264 0.90 -8.71 -1.29
CA GLN A 264 1.60 -9.60 -2.19
C GLN A 264 2.88 -8.95 -2.73
N ASP A 265 3.82 -9.74 -3.24
CA ASP A 265 5.05 -9.21 -3.87
C ASP A 265 4.75 -8.39 -5.14
N ALA A 266 3.61 -8.67 -5.78
CA ALA A 266 3.05 -7.86 -6.84
C ALA A 266 2.46 -6.50 -6.38
N GLY A 267 2.28 -6.29 -5.07
CA GLY A 267 1.77 -5.05 -4.48
C GLY A 267 0.25 -4.99 -4.29
N TYR A 268 -0.45 -6.13 -4.35
CA TYR A 268 -1.89 -6.26 -4.08
C TYR A 268 -2.17 -6.55 -2.60
N PHE A 269 -3.16 -5.88 -2.02
CA PHE A 269 -3.60 -5.98 -0.63
C PHE A 269 -5.06 -6.44 -0.58
N PHE A 270 -5.28 -7.75 -0.60
CA PHE A 270 -6.63 -8.31 -0.51
C PHE A 270 -7.24 -8.16 0.90
N VAL A 271 -8.57 -8.12 0.96
CA VAL A 271 -9.32 -7.88 2.19
C VAL A 271 -9.01 -8.88 3.31
N GLY A 272 -8.92 -10.20 3.01
CA GLY A 272 -8.69 -11.23 4.02
C GLY A 272 -7.38 -11.04 4.78
N PRO A 273 -6.22 -11.01 4.09
CA PRO A 273 -4.93 -10.68 4.70
C PRO A 273 -4.95 -9.34 5.45
N THR A 274 -5.53 -8.29 4.85
CA THR A 274 -5.55 -6.93 5.43
C THR A 274 -6.34 -6.86 6.74
N VAL A 275 -7.55 -7.43 6.77
CA VAL A 275 -8.38 -7.49 7.99
C VAL A 275 -7.71 -8.33 9.07
N ASN A 276 -7.09 -9.45 8.70
CA ASN A 276 -6.34 -10.29 9.65
C ASN A 276 -5.10 -9.56 10.20
N ALA A 277 -4.36 -8.86 9.36
CA ALA A 277 -3.22 -8.02 9.75
C ALA A 277 -3.62 -6.93 10.75
N LEU A 278 -4.69 -6.18 10.48
CA LEU A 278 -5.19 -5.13 11.38
C LEU A 278 -5.59 -5.69 12.76
N THR A 279 -6.37 -6.78 12.78
CA THR A 279 -6.76 -7.41 14.04
C THR A 279 -5.59 -8.05 14.79
N TYR A 280 -4.60 -8.56 14.06
CA TYR A 280 -3.35 -9.03 14.65
C TYR A 280 -2.56 -7.91 15.30
N SER A 281 -2.41 -6.75 14.64
CA SER A 281 -1.72 -5.58 15.18
C SER A 281 -2.30 -5.17 16.54
N ALA A 282 -3.62 -5.23 16.66
CA ALA A 282 -4.35 -5.00 17.90
C ALA A 282 -4.03 -6.05 18.99
N ASP A 283 -4.06 -7.33 18.64
CA ASP A 283 -3.83 -8.44 19.58
C ASP A 283 -2.34 -8.58 19.98
N ALA A 284 -1.42 -8.21 19.09
CA ALA A 284 0.02 -8.18 19.32
C ALA A 284 0.45 -6.99 20.21
N GLY A 285 -0.45 -6.05 20.43
CA GLY A 285 -0.21 -4.81 21.17
C GLY A 285 0.87 -3.99 20.49
N LEU A 286 0.68 -3.69 19.20
CA LEU A 286 1.48 -2.70 18.46
C LEU A 286 0.97 -1.29 18.84
N ASP A 287 1.89 -0.33 18.93
CA ASP A 287 1.54 1.04 19.31
C ASP A 287 1.12 1.87 18.10
N VAL A 288 1.81 1.66 16.97
CA VAL A 288 1.59 2.39 15.72
C VAL A 288 1.59 1.38 14.57
N VAL A 289 0.72 1.57 13.59
CA VAL A 289 0.80 0.87 12.30
C VAL A 289 0.81 1.87 11.15
N ASN A 290 1.68 1.61 10.18
CA ASN A 290 1.70 2.33 8.90
C ASN A 290 0.99 1.51 7.82
N MET A 291 0.12 2.16 7.06
CA MET A 291 -0.64 1.59 5.94
C MET A 291 -0.42 2.45 4.70
N SER A 292 0.40 1.96 3.77
CA SER A 292 0.80 2.68 2.55
C SER A 292 0.20 2.04 1.29
N PHE A 293 -1.08 1.70 1.32
CA PHE A 293 -1.80 0.97 0.28
C PHE A 293 -3.29 1.34 0.27
N TYR A 294 -4.01 0.97 -0.80
CA TYR A 294 -5.46 0.80 -0.79
C TYR A 294 -5.80 -0.69 -0.82
N VAL A 295 -7.02 -1.07 -0.43
CA VAL A 295 -7.45 -2.48 -0.42
C VAL A 295 -7.94 -2.88 -1.80
N ASP A 296 -7.44 -4.00 -2.31
CA ASP A 296 -7.81 -4.52 -3.62
C ASP A 296 -9.13 -5.34 -3.58
N PRO A 297 -9.90 -5.38 -4.69
CA PRO A 297 -9.53 -4.88 -6.04
C PRO A 297 -10.02 -3.46 -6.37
N TRP A 298 -10.50 -2.68 -5.39
CA TRP A 298 -11.18 -1.41 -5.65
C TRP A 298 -10.37 -0.22 -5.11
N ALA A 299 -10.11 0.78 -5.95
CA ALA A 299 -9.55 2.05 -5.49
C ALA A 299 -10.54 2.81 -4.58
N TYR A 300 -11.84 2.73 -4.88
CA TYR A 300 -12.92 3.27 -4.05
C TYR A 300 -13.99 2.22 -3.80
N TYR A 301 -14.38 2.08 -2.53
CA TYR A 301 -15.44 1.19 -2.07
C TYR A 301 -16.72 1.98 -1.81
N CYS A 302 -17.78 1.66 -2.55
CA CYS A 302 -19.06 2.36 -2.48
C CYS A 302 -20.12 1.55 -1.73
N GLU A 303 -20.77 2.16 -0.74
CA GLU A 303 -21.93 1.59 -0.05
C GLU A 303 -23.07 1.33 -1.06
N GLY A 304 -23.45 0.07 -1.24
CA GLY A 304 -24.41 -0.36 -2.26
C GLY A 304 -23.86 -0.41 -3.69
N GLY A 305 -22.54 -0.24 -3.88
CA GLY A 305 -21.88 -0.18 -5.19
C GLY A 305 -22.02 1.17 -5.90
N ALA A 306 -21.10 1.45 -6.83
CA ALA A 306 -21.24 2.54 -7.77
C ALA A 306 -22.43 2.27 -8.72
N PRO A 307 -23.02 3.30 -9.37
CA PRO A 307 -24.18 3.12 -10.25
C PRO A 307 -23.99 2.08 -11.37
N GLU A 308 -22.76 1.90 -11.82
CA GLU A 308 -22.38 0.98 -12.89
C GLU A 308 -22.09 -0.45 -12.39
N ASP A 309 -21.95 -0.66 -11.09
CA ASP A 309 -21.58 -1.94 -10.49
C ASP A 309 -22.77 -2.92 -10.50
N SER A 310 -22.46 -4.20 -10.67
CA SER A 310 -23.44 -5.29 -10.53
C SER A 310 -23.89 -5.46 -9.07
N PRO A 311 -25.07 -6.06 -8.82
CA PRO A 311 -25.50 -6.40 -7.46
C PRO A 311 -24.50 -7.28 -6.69
N GLU A 312 -23.75 -8.12 -7.40
CA GLU A 312 -22.72 -8.97 -6.83
C GLU A 312 -21.49 -8.18 -6.36
N GLU A 313 -21.07 -7.18 -7.14
CA GLU A 313 -19.96 -6.27 -6.81
C GLU A 313 -20.35 -5.30 -5.69
N ALA A 314 -21.57 -4.78 -5.71
CA ALA A 314 -22.13 -3.98 -4.61
C ALA A 314 -22.10 -4.76 -3.29
N ALA A 315 -22.56 -6.02 -3.29
CA ALA A 315 -22.56 -6.86 -2.09
C ALA A 315 -21.15 -7.24 -1.60
N GLU A 316 -20.18 -7.32 -2.51
CA GLU A 316 -18.77 -7.49 -2.16
C GLU A 316 -18.22 -6.23 -1.48
N GLN A 317 -18.44 -5.06 -2.08
CA GLN A 317 -17.98 -3.78 -1.52
C GLN A 317 -18.57 -3.53 -0.14
N ASP A 318 -19.88 -3.74 0.06
CA ASP A 318 -20.52 -3.63 1.38
C ASP A 318 -19.87 -4.54 2.43
N MET A 319 -19.54 -5.78 2.05
CA MET A 319 -18.85 -6.73 2.93
C MET A 319 -17.44 -6.23 3.28
N ILE A 320 -16.70 -5.70 2.31
CA ILE A 320 -15.35 -5.19 2.52
C ILE A 320 -15.36 -3.94 3.39
N ILE A 321 -16.23 -2.96 3.11
CA ILE A 321 -16.43 -1.75 3.92
C ILE A 321 -16.71 -2.13 5.38
N GLU A 322 -17.65 -3.04 5.60
CA GLU A 322 -18.02 -3.49 6.94
C GLU A 322 -16.88 -4.25 7.64
N SER A 323 -16.18 -5.14 6.93
CA SER A 323 -15.10 -5.94 7.53
C SER A 323 -13.88 -5.07 7.90
N MET A 324 -13.49 -4.14 7.03
CA MET A 324 -12.44 -3.15 7.28
C MET A 324 -12.82 -2.21 8.42
N SER A 325 -14.06 -1.69 8.41
CA SER A 325 -14.55 -0.84 9.49
C SER A 325 -14.50 -1.56 10.84
N ARG A 326 -14.89 -2.84 10.92
CA ARG A 326 -14.76 -3.64 12.15
C ARG A 326 -13.30 -3.81 12.58
N ALA A 327 -12.39 -4.06 11.64
CA ALA A 327 -10.98 -4.26 11.93
C ALA A 327 -10.29 -2.99 12.45
N LEU A 328 -10.54 -1.85 11.80
CA LEU A 328 -10.02 -0.54 12.21
C LEU A 328 -10.55 -0.12 13.58
N ASN A 329 -11.85 -0.26 13.83
CA ASN A 329 -12.43 -0.03 15.15
C ASN A 329 -11.85 -0.97 16.21
N TYR A 330 -11.58 -2.23 15.87
CA TYR A 330 -10.96 -3.18 16.80
C TYR A 330 -9.53 -2.77 17.14
N ALA A 331 -8.73 -2.38 16.15
CA ALA A 331 -7.36 -1.87 16.35
C ALA A 331 -7.34 -0.61 17.21
N HIS A 332 -8.19 0.37 16.90
CA HIS A 332 -8.34 1.59 17.71
C HIS A 332 -8.75 1.28 19.15
N SER A 333 -9.68 0.33 19.37
CA SER A 333 -10.09 -0.12 20.71
C SER A 333 -8.97 -0.76 21.55
N LYS A 334 -7.83 -1.06 20.91
CA LYS A 334 -6.60 -1.57 21.51
C LYS A 334 -5.48 -0.54 21.56
N ASP A 335 -5.82 0.73 21.39
CA ASP A 335 -4.89 1.86 21.41
C ASP A 335 -3.82 1.80 20.30
N VAL A 336 -4.13 1.17 19.16
CA VAL A 336 -3.25 1.21 17.98
C VAL A 336 -3.47 2.54 17.24
N THR A 337 -2.43 3.36 17.13
CA THR A 337 -2.44 4.53 16.23
C THR A 337 -2.26 4.08 14.78
N MET A 338 -3.20 4.42 13.91
CA MET A 338 -3.19 4.01 12.50
C MET A 338 -2.87 5.20 11.60
N VAL A 339 -1.85 5.08 10.76
CA VAL A 339 -1.40 6.13 9.84
C VAL A 339 -1.50 5.63 8.41
N GLY A 340 -2.28 6.33 7.58
CA GLY A 340 -2.62 5.97 6.21
C GLY A 340 -2.07 6.96 5.18
N ALA A 341 -1.59 6.45 4.05
CA ALA A 341 -1.21 7.28 2.90
C ALA A 341 -2.46 7.78 2.15
N LEU A 342 -2.54 9.07 1.83
CA LEU A 342 -3.76 9.69 1.24
C LEU A 342 -4.04 9.32 -0.22
N GLY A 343 -3.08 8.69 -0.91
CA GLY A 343 -3.21 8.26 -2.30
C GLY A 343 -2.46 9.13 -3.31
N ASN A 344 -2.17 8.53 -4.47
CA ASN A 344 -1.22 9.05 -5.47
C ASN A 344 -1.88 9.41 -6.81
N ALA A 345 -3.20 9.61 -6.85
CA ALA A 345 -3.96 9.83 -8.08
C ALA A 345 -4.08 11.31 -8.49
N ALA A 346 -3.55 12.24 -7.69
CA ALA A 346 -3.74 13.68 -7.81
C ALA A 346 -5.23 14.10 -7.74
N THR A 347 -6.03 13.31 -7.02
CA THR A 347 -7.48 13.45 -6.96
C THR A 347 -7.90 14.42 -5.85
N ASP A 348 -8.92 15.23 -6.13
CA ASP A 348 -9.71 15.91 -5.10
C ASP A 348 -10.68 14.88 -4.51
N LEU A 349 -10.44 14.42 -3.29
CA LEU A 349 -11.25 13.40 -2.63
C LEU A 349 -12.70 13.83 -2.43
N ALA A 350 -12.96 15.14 -2.31
CA ALA A 350 -14.34 15.65 -2.29
C ALA A 350 -15.08 15.47 -3.63
N ASN A 351 -14.35 15.30 -4.74
CA ASN A 351 -14.88 15.20 -6.10
C ASN A 351 -14.06 14.21 -6.95
N PRO A 352 -14.04 12.92 -6.59
CA PRO A 352 -13.09 11.96 -7.16
C PRO A 352 -13.35 11.65 -8.64
N GLY A 353 -14.59 11.84 -9.09
CA GLY A 353 -14.96 11.75 -10.50
C GLY A 353 -15.16 10.31 -10.97
N THR A 354 -14.36 9.87 -11.93
CA THR A 354 -14.48 8.54 -12.54
C THR A 354 -13.29 7.68 -12.15
N ASP A 355 -13.57 6.52 -11.57
CA ASP A 355 -12.62 5.43 -11.40
C ASP A 355 -12.74 4.49 -12.62
N SER A 356 -11.68 4.36 -13.40
CA SER A 356 -11.62 3.49 -14.58
C SER A 356 -10.64 2.33 -14.42
N GLU A 357 -10.06 2.18 -13.23
CA GLU A 357 -9.01 1.19 -12.94
C GLU A 357 -9.55 0.05 -12.07
N SER A 358 -10.73 0.23 -11.44
CA SER A 358 -11.37 -0.80 -10.62
C SER A 358 -12.52 -1.54 -11.33
N PRO A 359 -12.77 -2.82 -10.98
CA PRO A 359 -11.90 -3.64 -10.14
C PRO A 359 -10.61 -3.98 -10.90
N ASN A 360 -9.46 -3.76 -10.25
CA ASN A 360 -8.14 -3.92 -10.87
C ASN A 360 -7.68 -5.39 -10.92
N TYR A 361 -8.42 -6.26 -10.21
CA TYR A 361 -8.19 -7.68 -10.15
C TYR A 361 -9.52 -8.45 -10.24
N PRO A 362 -9.57 -9.56 -10.99
CA PRO A 362 -8.54 -9.98 -11.94
C PRO A 362 -8.43 -9.02 -13.12
N GLU A 363 -7.26 -8.99 -13.76
CA GLU A 363 -7.01 -8.00 -14.82
C GLU A 363 -8.03 -8.14 -15.97
N GLY A 364 -8.47 -6.99 -16.49
CA GLY A 364 -9.43 -6.89 -17.58
C GLY A 364 -10.87 -6.69 -17.14
N ASN A 365 -11.14 -6.65 -15.83
CA ASN A 365 -12.46 -6.37 -15.28
C ASN A 365 -12.74 -4.88 -15.06
N ALA A 366 -11.70 -4.03 -15.08
CA ALA A 366 -11.85 -2.60 -14.88
C ALA A 366 -12.85 -1.98 -15.86
N HIS A 367 -13.72 -1.13 -15.33
CA HIS A 367 -14.68 -0.35 -16.11
C HIS A 367 -14.85 1.03 -15.49
N ASP A 368 -15.44 1.97 -16.24
CA ASP A 368 -15.74 3.29 -15.71
C ASP A 368 -16.81 3.18 -14.61
N ARG A 369 -16.51 3.77 -13.46
CA ARG A 369 -17.36 3.84 -12.26
C ARG A 369 -17.50 5.28 -11.82
N THR A 370 -18.73 5.72 -11.59
CA THR A 370 -19.01 7.06 -11.07
C THR A 370 -18.82 7.04 -9.55
N ILE A 371 -17.82 7.76 -9.04
CA ILE A 371 -17.50 7.78 -7.61
C ILE A 371 -18.13 9.01 -6.96
N ASP A 372 -19.02 8.75 -6.00
CA ASP A 372 -19.65 9.75 -5.14
C ASP A 372 -19.08 9.61 -3.73
N ASN A 373 -18.31 10.61 -3.30
CA ASN A 373 -17.64 10.61 -2.00
C ASN A 373 -18.59 10.53 -0.79
N SER A 374 -19.88 10.84 -0.97
CA SER A 374 -20.86 10.67 0.10
C SER A 374 -21.15 9.20 0.43
N SER A 375 -20.85 8.28 -0.48
CA SER A 375 -21.07 6.84 -0.34
C SER A 375 -19.83 5.99 -0.62
N CYS A 376 -18.80 6.55 -1.25
CA CYS A 376 -17.58 5.85 -1.66
C CYS A 376 -16.38 6.33 -0.86
N LYS A 377 -15.46 5.41 -0.53
CA LYS A 377 -14.28 5.69 0.29
C LYS A 377 -13.04 4.98 -0.23
N ASP A 378 -11.88 5.62 -0.19
CA ASP A 378 -10.58 4.96 -0.29
C ASP A 378 -10.23 4.28 1.06
N LEU A 379 -10.15 2.95 1.07
CA LEU A 379 -9.82 2.18 2.26
C LEU A 379 -8.38 1.69 2.20
N PRO A 380 -7.60 1.78 3.30
CA PRO A 380 -8.07 2.07 4.66
C PRO A 380 -8.06 3.55 5.06
N VAL A 381 -7.53 4.47 4.24
CA VAL A 381 -7.18 5.83 4.70
C VAL A 381 -8.40 6.67 5.12
N GLU A 382 -9.54 6.52 4.44
CA GLU A 382 -10.81 7.16 4.80
C GLU A 382 -11.65 6.30 5.76
N GLY A 383 -11.06 5.22 6.28
CA GLY A 383 -11.65 4.38 7.30
C GLY A 383 -11.62 5.04 8.69
N PRO A 384 -12.45 4.56 9.64
CA PRO A 384 -12.52 5.15 10.97
C PRO A 384 -11.17 5.11 11.70
N HIS A 385 -10.81 6.23 12.33
CA HIS A 385 -9.63 6.42 13.18
C HIS A 385 -8.27 6.38 12.48
N VAL A 386 -8.23 6.36 11.15
CA VAL A 386 -6.97 6.42 10.40
C VAL A 386 -6.55 7.87 10.21
N ILE A 387 -5.28 8.16 10.45
CA ILE A 387 -4.70 9.49 10.23
C ILE A 387 -4.26 9.56 8.76
N GLY A 388 -4.96 10.34 7.94
CA GLY A 388 -4.64 10.53 6.53
C GLY A 388 -3.48 11.49 6.29
N VAL A 389 -2.45 11.04 5.54
CA VAL A 389 -1.20 11.76 5.33
C VAL A 389 -0.99 12.12 3.85
N SER A 390 -1.00 13.41 3.55
CA SER A 390 -0.63 13.93 2.22
C SER A 390 0.88 14.07 2.04
N ALA A 391 1.34 14.15 0.79
CA ALA A 391 2.76 14.26 0.46
C ALA A 391 3.17 15.68 0.06
N VAL A 392 4.33 16.11 0.55
CA VAL A 392 5.02 17.33 0.10
C VAL A 392 6.39 17.02 -0.51
N GLY A 393 6.83 17.89 -1.42
CA GLY A 393 8.19 17.92 -1.97
C GLY A 393 9.16 18.80 -1.15
N PRO A 394 10.44 18.87 -1.55
CA PRO A 394 11.46 19.67 -0.86
C PRO A 394 11.11 21.16 -0.66
N THR A 395 10.32 21.76 -1.55
CA THR A 395 9.87 23.15 -1.42
C THR A 395 8.64 23.34 -0.53
N GLU A 396 8.22 22.27 0.17
CA GLU A 396 6.98 22.20 0.98
C GLU A 396 5.70 22.38 0.16
N ARG A 397 5.77 22.39 -1.17
CA ARG A 397 4.57 22.37 -2.01
C ARG A 397 3.94 20.98 -1.96
N LYS A 398 2.61 20.89 -2.07
CA LYS A 398 1.92 19.61 -2.28
C LYS A 398 2.56 18.87 -3.46
N SER A 399 2.93 17.61 -3.25
CA SER A 399 3.46 16.76 -4.30
C SER A 399 2.45 16.62 -5.42
N TYR A 400 2.89 16.61 -6.68
CA TYR A 400 1.98 16.66 -7.83
C TYR A 400 0.99 15.50 -7.86
N PHE A 401 1.39 14.33 -7.37
CA PHE A 401 0.59 13.11 -7.31
C PHE A 401 -0.30 12.99 -6.08
N SER A 402 -0.02 13.74 -5.00
CA SER A 402 -0.76 13.56 -3.74
C SER A 402 -2.23 13.88 -3.96
N ASN A 403 -3.12 13.02 -3.49
CA ASN A 403 -4.51 13.40 -3.31
C ASN A 403 -4.60 14.61 -2.35
N TYR A 404 -5.72 15.31 -2.43
CA TYR A 404 -6.07 16.48 -1.64
C TYR A 404 -7.58 16.53 -1.49
N THR A 405 -8.12 17.45 -0.70
CA THR A 405 -9.58 17.61 -0.62
C THR A 405 -9.99 19.07 -0.72
N THR A 406 -11.15 19.34 -1.33
CA THR A 406 -11.83 20.63 -1.27
C THR A 406 -12.98 20.65 -0.26
N ASP A 407 -13.27 19.51 0.38
CA ASP A 407 -14.17 19.40 1.52
C ASP A 407 -13.36 19.28 2.81
N LEU A 408 -13.31 20.35 3.59
CA LEU A 408 -12.58 20.36 4.86
C LEU A 408 -13.31 19.65 6.00
N THR A 409 -14.48 19.07 5.73
CA THR A 409 -15.31 18.36 6.71
C THR A 409 -15.31 16.84 6.53
N SER A 410 -14.55 16.34 5.55
CA SER A 410 -14.47 14.92 5.24
C SER A 410 -13.62 14.10 6.21
N ASP A 411 -12.78 14.76 7.01
CA ASP A 411 -11.76 14.14 7.88
C ASP A 411 -10.77 13.22 7.13
N GLU A 412 -10.67 13.32 5.80
CA GLU A 412 -9.81 12.45 4.96
C GLU A 412 -8.33 12.81 5.06
N ILE A 413 -8.02 14.11 5.09
CA ILE A 413 -6.66 14.65 5.25
C ILE A 413 -6.53 15.28 6.63
N GLU A 414 -5.49 14.87 7.36
CA GLU A 414 -5.23 15.39 8.70
C GLU A 414 -3.89 16.10 8.80
N ILE A 415 -2.87 15.58 8.12
CA ILE A 415 -1.51 16.13 8.14
C ILE A 415 -0.80 15.89 6.81
N SER A 416 0.33 16.57 6.64
CA SER A 416 1.25 16.37 5.52
C SER A 416 2.65 16.01 5.99
N ALA A 417 3.37 15.25 5.17
CA ALA A 417 4.72 14.82 5.46
C ALA A 417 5.58 14.70 4.20
N PRO A 418 6.93 14.63 4.32
CA PRO A 418 7.82 14.47 3.18
C PRO A 418 7.54 13.18 2.40
N GLY A 419 7.01 13.31 1.18
CA GLY A 419 6.72 12.16 0.30
C GLY A 419 7.50 12.18 -1.02
N GLY A 420 8.30 13.23 -1.24
CA GLY A 420 9.05 13.40 -2.48
C GLY A 420 8.22 14.00 -3.61
N ASP A 421 8.90 14.62 -4.57
CA ASP A 421 8.29 15.15 -5.78
C ASP A 421 9.35 15.31 -6.89
N SER A 422 9.42 14.35 -7.82
CA SER A 422 10.32 14.42 -8.98
C SER A 422 10.11 15.65 -9.85
N ARG A 423 8.97 16.33 -9.77
CA ARG A 423 8.68 17.54 -10.53
C ARG A 423 8.95 18.82 -9.75
N ASP A 424 9.51 18.73 -8.53
CA ASP A 424 9.85 19.90 -7.75
C ASP A 424 10.99 20.69 -8.38
N ASN A 425 11.12 21.96 -7.99
CA ASN A 425 12.12 22.88 -8.51
C ASN A 425 12.06 23.04 -10.05
N TYR A 426 10.84 23.04 -10.62
CA TYR A 426 10.63 23.21 -12.07
C TYR A 426 11.37 24.44 -12.61
N GLY A 427 12.08 24.25 -13.73
CA GLY A 427 12.87 25.32 -14.36
C GLY A 427 14.27 25.54 -13.76
N THR A 428 14.65 24.76 -12.74
CA THR A 428 16.01 24.76 -12.17
C THR A 428 16.78 23.50 -12.59
N PRO A 429 18.12 23.44 -12.39
CA PRO A 429 18.89 22.22 -12.58
C PRO A 429 18.46 21.04 -11.69
N ASP A 430 17.75 21.30 -10.59
CA ASP A 430 17.31 20.28 -9.64
C ASP A 430 15.94 19.67 -10.00
N TYR A 431 15.33 20.09 -11.12
CA TYR A 431 14.10 19.49 -11.65
C TYR A 431 14.34 18.04 -12.11
N ARG A 432 13.49 17.09 -11.70
CA ARG A 432 13.65 15.64 -11.97
C ARG A 432 14.96 15.06 -11.42
N SER A 433 15.48 15.65 -10.36
CA SER A 433 16.60 15.12 -9.62
C SER A 433 16.14 14.05 -8.61
N PRO A 434 16.90 12.96 -8.43
CA PRO A 434 16.69 12.00 -7.33
C PRO A 434 16.68 12.68 -5.95
N SER A 435 17.37 13.81 -5.79
CA SER A 435 17.39 14.56 -4.53
C SER A 435 16.04 15.13 -4.11
N ASN A 436 15.04 15.14 -5.01
CA ASN A 436 13.68 15.55 -4.65
C ASN A 436 12.83 14.38 -4.13
N LEU A 437 13.37 13.17 -4.10
CA LEU A 437 12.72 11.94 -3.68
C LEU A 437 13.12 11.58 -2.24
N ILE A 438 12.56 10.49 -1.70
CA ILE A 438 12.85 9.97 -0.36
C ILE A 438 13.76 8.76 -0.48
N LEU A 439 14.95 8.84 0.13
CA LEU A 439 15.91 7.74 0.18
C LEU A 439 15.65 6.87 1.42
N SER A 440 15.59 5.55 1.24
CA SER A 440 15.48 4.59 2.34
C SER A 440 16.06 3.23 1.94
N SER A 441 16.12 2.29 2.89
CA SER A 441 16.58 0.91 2.70
C SER A 441 15.74 0.15 1.68
N VAL A 442 16.37 -0.71 0.88
CA VAL A 442 15.69 -1.64 -0.03
C VAL A 442 16.38 -3.00 -0.03
N PRO A 443 15.66 -4.11 -0.29
CA PRO A 443 16.26 -5.44 -0.30
C PRO A 443 17.21 -5.64 -1.48
N GLU A 444 18.31 -6.37 -1.27
CA GLU A 444 19.30 -6.66 -2.32
C GLU A 444 18.71 -7.46 -3.49
N ASN A 445 17.84 -8.44 -3.20
CA ASN A 445 17.15 -9.26 -4.20
C ASN A 445 16.31 -8.41 -5.16
N VAL A 446 15.62 -7.38 -4.65
CA VAL A 446 14.77 -6.50 -5.46
C VAL A 446 15.60 -5.68 -6.44
N VAL A 447 16.63 -4.99 -5.94
CA VAL A 447 17.50 -4.16 -6.80
C VAL A 447 18.34 -4.97 -7.80
N LYS A 448 18.61 -6.26 -7.50
CA LYS A 448 19.20 -7.20 -8.44
C LYS A 448 18.21 -7.66 -9.52
N ALA A 449 16.99 -8.04 -9.12
CA ALA A 449 15.95 -8.46 -10.05
C ALA A 449 15.63 -7.36 -11.10
N GLU A 450 15.80 -6.11 -10.72
CA GLU A 450 15.57 -4.94 -11.59
C GLU A 450 16.80 -4.51 -12.40
N GLY A 451 17.96 -5.12 -12.15
CA GLY A 451 19.21 -4.79 -12.83
C GLY A 451 19.84 -3.46 -12.39
N SER A 452 19.38 -2.87 -11.29
CA SER A 452 20.03 -1.70 -10.66
C SER A 452 21.31 -2.09 -9.91
N VAL A 453 21.43 -3.36 -9.55
CA VAL A 453 22.59 -3.98 -8.93
C VAL A 453 22.93 -5.27 -9.66
N ASP A 454 24.21 -5.53 -9.92
CA ASP A 454 24.64 -6.80 -10.54
C ASP A 454 24.78 -7.93 -9.51
N GLU A 455 25.05 -9.16 -9.98
CA GLU A 455 25.19 -10.33 -9.11
C GLU A 455 26.32 -10.19 -8.08
N ASP A 456 27.40 -9.47 -8.44
CA ASP A 456 28.54 -9.16 -7.57
C ASP A 456 28.22 -8.05 -6.55
N GLY A 457 27.01 -7.49 -6.63
CA GLY A 457 26.52 -6.47 -5.73
C GLY A 457 27.00 -5.05 -6.06
N ASN A 458 27.46 -4.78 -7.28
CA ASN A 458 27.85 -3.45 -7.72
C ASN A 458 26.67 -2.67 -8.30
N ILE A 459 26.65 -1.35 -8.08
CA ILE A 459 25.65 -0.47 -8.69
C ILE A 459 25.89 -0.39 -10.20
N THR A 460 24.85 -0.70 -10.96
CA THR A 460 24.80 -0.73 -12.42
C THR A 460 24.61 0.68 -13.01
N GLU A 461 24.75 0.89 -14.32
CA GLU A 461 24.33 2.15 -14.98
C GLU A 461 22.82 2.37 -14.78
N ALA A 462 22.07 1.28 -14.84
CA ALA A 462 20.67 1.23 -14.45
C ALA A 462 20.48 1.22 -12.92
N GLY A 463 21.52 1.47 -12.10
CA GLY A 463 21.54 1.79 -10.65
C GLY A 463 21.96 3.23 -10.30
N GLU A 464 22.76 3.85 -11.18
CA GLU A 464 23.46 5.12 -10.93
C GLU A 464 22.54 6.31 -10.60
N GLY A 465 22.88 7.03 -9.52
CA GLY A 465 22.20 8.24 -9.06
C GLY A 465 20.92 8.00 -8.25
N TYR A 466 20.34 6.80 -8.33
CA TYR A 466 19.10 6.43 -7.63
C TYR A 466 19.33 5.39 -6.53
N VAL A 467 20.25 4.45 -6.75
CA VAL A 467 20.57 3.37 -5.81
C VAL A 467 21.95 3.58 -5.21
N PHE A 468 22.07 3.35 -3.91
CA PHE A 468 23.30 3.45 -3.14
C PHE A 468 23.59 2.13 -2.45
N LYS A 469 24.87 1.81 -2.33
CA LYS A 469 25.38 0.73 -1.50
C LYS A 469 26.27 1.35 -0.44
N ASP A 470 26.06 0.99 0.82
CA ASP A 470 26.95 1.35 1.90
C ASP A 470 27.29 0.11 2.72
N CYS A 471 28.55 0.00 3.13
CA CYS A 471 29.06 -1.18 3.82
C CYS A 471 29.68 -0.78 5.15
N GLY A 472 29.32 -1.51 6.20
CA GLY A 472 29.75 -1.24 7.56
C GLY A 472 30.08 -2.53 8.30
N ARG A 473 30.76 -2.39 9.45
CA ARG A 473 30.99 -3.52 10.35
C ARG A 473 29.83 -3.65 11.33
N VAL A 474 28.91 -4.56 11.05
CA VAL A 474 27.80 -4.90 11.95
C VAL A 474 28.16 -6.19 12.69
N LYS A 475 28.21 -6.13 14.03
CA LYS A 475 28.59 -7.27 14.90
C LYS A 475 29.92 -7.95 14.48
N GLY A 476 30.88 -7.17 13.99
CA GLY A 476 32.22 -7.64 13.61
C GLY A 476 32.35 -8.21 12.19
N LYS A 477 31.23 -8.42 11.48
CA LYS A 477 31.19 -8.83 10.07
C LYS A 477 30.98 -7.59 9.19
N GLU A 478 31.60 -7.59 8.02
CA GLU A 478 31.25 -6.62 6.98
C GLU A 478 29.87 -7.01 6.44
N GLN A 479 28.95 -6.06 6.47
CA GLN A 479 27.61 -6.17 5.89
C GLN A 479 27.36 -4.92 5.07
N CYS A 480 26.70 -5.10 3.92
CA CYS A 480 26.32 -4.00 3.05
C CYS A 480 24.79 -3.89 3.01
N GLY A 481 24.30 -2.66 3.03
CA GLY A 481 22.90 -2.33 2.78
C GLY A 481 22.75 -1.63 1.43
N TYR A 482 21.54 -1.69 0.88
CA TYR A 482 21.16 -1.02 -0.36
C TYR A 482 20.06 -0.01 -0.07
N TYR A 483 20.12 1.13 -0.75
CA TYR A 483 19.21 2.25 -0.51
C TYR A 483 18.74 2.82 -1.83
N GLU A 484 17.47 3.17 -1.95
CA GLU A 484 16.89 3.71 -3.19
C GLU A 484 15.94 4.88 -2.94
N TYR A 485 15.90 5.81 -3.90
CA TYR A 485 15.00 6.94 -3.91
C TYR A 485 13.61 6.60 -4.46
N TYR A 486 12.57 6.73 -3.63
CA TYR A 486 11.15 6.59 -4.02
C TYR A 486 10.39 7.91 -3.81
N GLN A 487 9.20 8.04 -4.38
CA GLN A 487 8.23 9.08 -4.04
C GLN A 487 6.84 8.49 -3.88
N GLY A 488 5.97 9.17 -3.13
CA GLY A 488 4.58 8.78 -2.94
C GLY A 488 4.06 9.26 -1.60
N THR A 489 2.74 9.28 -1.43
CA THR A 489 2.13 9.36 -0.09
C THR A 489 2.56 8.19 0.78
N SER A 490 2.90 7.05 0.15
CA SER A 490 3.52 5.87 0.79
C SER A 490 4.89 6.12 1.42
N MET A 491 5.59 7.20 1.04
CA MET A 491 6.82 7.68 1.69
C MET A 491 6.53 8.82 2.68
N ALA A 492 5.38 9.48 2.60
CA ALA A 492 4.95 10.50 3.55
C ALA A 492 4.41 9.88 4.86
N SER A 493 3.51 8.90 4.75
CA SER A 493 2.94 8.19 5.89
C SER A 493 3.98 7.58 6.85
N PRO A 494 5.09 6.94 6.41
CA PRO A 494 6.10 6.45 7.35
C PRO A 494 6.83 7.55 8.11
N HIS A 495 6.98 8.76 7.55
CA HIS A 495 7.51 9.87 8.34
C HIS A 495 6.56 10.23 9.49
N ALA A 496 5.26 10.29 9.22
CA ALA A 496 4.24 10.55 10.24
C ALA A 496 4.14 9.42 11.27
N ALA A 497 4.19 8.15 10.84
CA ALA A 497 4.24 6.98 11.72
C ALA A 497 5.50 7.00 12.61
N GLY A 498 6.64 7.44 12.06
CA GLY A 498 7.86 7.68 12.83
C GLY A 498 7.68 8.73 13.93
N VAL A 499 7.06 9.87 13.62
CA VAL A 499 6.77 10.92 14.62
C VAL A 499 5.77 10.42 15.67
N ALA A 500 4.72 9.71 15.26
CA ALA A 500 3.79 9.05 16.18
C ALA A 500 4.53 8.10 17.13
N SER A 501 5.50 7.35 16.63
CA SER A 501 6.31 6.44 17.43
C SER A 501 7.18 7.18 18.45
N LEU A 502 7.78 8.31 18.07
CA LEU A 502 8.51 9.19 19.01
C LEU A 502 7.59 9.74 20.11
N ILE A 503 6.34 10.11 19.77
CA ILE A 503 5.33 10.56 20.73
C ILE A 503 5.04 9.44 21.75
N VAL A 504 4.81 8.21 21.28
CA VAL A 504 4.59 7.05 22.17
C VAL A 504 5.83 6.77 23.02
N SER A 505 7.05 6.80 22.46
CA SER A 505 8.29 6.64 23.22
C SER A 505 8.41 7.68 24.33
N ARG A 506 8.06 8.94 24.01
CA ARG A 506 8.20 10.08 24.91
C ARG A 506 7.19 10.08 26.06
N TYR A 507 5.92 9.81 25.76
CA TYR A 507 4.82 10.02 26.71
C TYR A 507 4.14 8.73 27.16
N GLY A 508 4.49 7.60 26.54
CA GLY A 508 4.00 6.28 26.89
C GLY A 508 4.35 5.88 28.32
N LYS A 509 3.50 5.06 28.92
CA LYS A 509 3.64 4.62 30.31
C LYS A 509 3.42 3.13 30.40
N THR A 510 4.08 2.49 31.36
CA THR A 510 3.81 1.09 31.69
C THR A 510 2.52 0.99 32.50
N ALA A 511 1.48 0.39 31.92
CA ALA A 511 0.16 0.22 32.54
C ALA A 511 -0.08 -1.24 32.95
N GLY A 512 0.65 -1.71 33.97
CA GLY A 512 0.45 -3.05 34.54
C GLY A 512 0.57 -4.18 33.51
N ARG A 513 -0.49 -4.99 33.34
CA ARG A 513 -0.52 -6.11 32.37
C ARG A 513 -0.68 -5.67 30.91
N ALA A 514 -1.07 -4.42 30.65
CA ALA A 514 -1.28 -3.90 29.30
C ALA A 514 0.03 -3.57 28.57
N GLY A 515 1.18 -3.57 29.26
CA GLY A 515 2.48 -3.26 28.67
C GLY A 515 2.81 -1.76 28.72
N PHE A 516 3.76 -1.35 27.89
CA PHE A 516 4.10 0.05 27.63
C PHE A 516 3.30 0.52 26.42
N GLY A 517 2.82 1.77 26.45
CA GLY A 517 2.12 2.37 25.31
C GLY A 517 1.50 3.73 25.67
N LEU A 518 0.79 4.32 24.71
CA LEU A 518 0.03 5.56 24.83
C LEU A 518 -1.32 5.37 24.11
N ALA A 519 -2.38 5.99 24.61
CA ALA A 519 -3.69 5.90 23.97
C ALA A 519 -3.64 6.47 22.54
N ALA A 520 -4.27 5.79 21.59
CA ALA A 520 -4.19 6.16 20.16
C ALA A 520 -4.66 7.60 19.91
N ASP A 521 -5.76 8.01 20.57
CA ASP A 521 -6.30 9.37 20.47
C ASP A 521 -5.34 10.42 21.02
N THR A 522 -4.60 10.10 22.08
CA THR A 522 -3.59 11.00 22.64
C THR A 522 -2.39 11.13 21.71
N THR A 523 -1.95 10.03 21.08
CA THR A 523 -0.89 10.07 20.06
C THR A 523 -1.31 10.95 18.89
N ARG A 524 -2.55 10.78 18.40
CA ARG A 524 -3.15 11.60 17.34
C ARG A 524 -3.21 13.08 17.73
N GLU A 525 -3.77 13.40 18.90
CA GLU A 525 -3.88 14.79 19.39
C GLU A 525 -2.52 15.50 19.42
N VAL A 526 -1.47 14.82 19.91
CA VAL A 526 -0.12 15.40 19.93
C VAL A 526 0.45 15.54 18.54
N LEU A 527 0.28 14.54 17.66
CA LEU A 527 0.80 14.58 16.29
C LEU A 527 0.19 15.75 15.52
N LEU A 528 -1.14 15.88 15.54
CA LEU A 528 -1.88 16.94 14.87
C LEU A 528 -1.56 18.31 15.50
N GLY A 529 -1.68 18.43 16.83
CA GLY A 529 -1.50 19.70 17.54
C GLY A 529 -0.06 20.21 17.63
N THR A 530 0.92 19.47 17.08
CA THR A 530 2.31 19.91 16.97
C THR A 530 2.82 19.99 15.53
N ALA A 531 1.94 19.72 14.54
CA ALA A 531 2.25 20.01 13.15
C ALA A 531 2.52 21.51 12.98
N ARG A 532 3.41 21.83 12.04
CA ARG A 532 3.70 23.21 11.66
C ARG A 532 2.68 23.64 10.62
N ASN A 533 1.79 24.54 11.03
CA ASN A 533 0.79 25.18 10.18
C ASN A 533 1.40 25.64 8.86
N LYS A 534 0.67 25.40 7.76
CA LYS A 534 1.12 25.72 6.41
C LYS A 534 -0.06 26.25 5.61
N ALA A 535 -0.06 27.56 5.37
CA ALA A 535 -1.07 28.20 4.54
C ALA A 535 -1.10 27.63 3.11
N CYS A 536 -2.30 27.67 2.52
CA CYS A 536 -2.46 27.46 1.09
C CYS A 536 -1.47 28.32 0.28
N PRO A 537 -0.93 27.79 -0.83
CA PRO A 537 -0.05 28.57 -1.70
C PRO A 537 -0.80 29.75 -2.30
N GLU A 538 -0.05 30.77 -2.73
CA GLU A 538 -0.58 31.88 -3.54
C GLU A 538 0.09 31.89 -4.93
N PRO A 539 -0.66 31.67 -6.03
CA PRO A 539 -2.11 31.46 -6.08
C PRO A 539 -2.56 30.11 -5.49
N ARG A 540 -3.78 30.06 -4.94
CA ARG A 540 -4.37 28.85 -4.32
C ARG A 540 -4.52 27.67 -5.28
N THR A 541 -4.71 27.94 -6.56
CA THR A 541 -4.72 26.92 -7.62
C THR A 541 -3.30 26.70 -8.11
N VAL A 542 -2.77 25.52 -7.83
CA VAL A 542 -1.45 25.08 -8.25
C VAL A 542 -1.56 24.32 -9.56
N VAL A 543 -0.86 24.83 -10.58
CA VAL A 543 -0.65 24.13 -11.84
C VAL A 543 0.76 23.56 -11.83
N TYR A 544 0.89 22.27 -12.11
CA TYR A 544 2.19 21.61 -12.21
C TYR A 544 2.68 21.63 -13.66
N PRO A 545 3.71 22.41 -14.00
CA PRO A 545 4.11 22.58 -15.39
C PRO A 545 4.54 21.27 -16.05
N GLY A 546 4.11 21.06 -17.29
CA GLY A 546 4.40 19.83 -18.05
C GLY A 546 3.61 18.60 -17.58
N LEU A 547 2.52 18.80 -16.83
CA LEU A 547 1.49 17.79 -16.57
C LEU A 547 0.15 18.18 -17.22
N PRO A 548 -0.72 17.19 -17.50
CA PRO A 548 -2.10 17.43 -17.89
C PRO A 548 -2.86 18.27 -16.85
N ALA A 549 -3.92 18.94 -17.29
CA ALA A 549 -4.77 19.78 -16.43
C ALA A 549 -5.37 19.00 -15.25
N ALA A 550 -5.55 17.67 -15.37
CA ALA A 550 -6.02 16.78 -14.31
C ALA A 550 -5.16 16.83 -13.03
N TYR A 551 -3.89 17.21 -13.11
CA TYR A 551 -3.04 17.39 -11.93
C TYR A 551 -3.20 18.76 -11.25
N THR A 552 -3.95 19.69 -11.86
CA THR A 552 -4.19 21.01 -11.27
C THR A 552 -4.99 20.84 -9.99
N ALA A 553 -4.49 21.40 -8.90
CA ALA A 553 -5.12 21.27 -7.59
C ALA A 553 -5.44 22.65 -7.01
N THR A 554 -6.58 22.78 -6.33
CA THR A 554 -6.96 24.03 -5.66
C THR A 554 -7.00 23.82 -4.15
N CYS A 555 -6.21 24.61 -3.42
CA CYS A 555 -6.22 24.59 -1.96
C CYS A 555 -7.35 25.47 -1.43
N VAL A 556 -8.13 24.91 -0.50
CA VAL A 556 -9.18 25.62 0.26
C VAL A 556 -8.90 25.49 1.75
N GLY A 557 -9.35 26.48 2.54
CA GLY A 557 -9.03 26.60 3.95
C GLY A 557 -8.15 27.80 4.27
N ASP A 558 -7.53 27.75 5.45
CA ASP A 558 -6.65 28.79 5.97
C ASP A 558 -5.28 28.21 6.39
N GLU A 559 -4.54 28.96 7.20
CA GLU A 559 -3.21 28.55 7.67
C GLU A 559 -3.27 27.43 8.71
N ASP A 560 -4.33 27.39 9.50
CA ASP A 560 -4.50 26.44 10.61
C ASP A 560 -5.01 25.10 10.09
N PHE A 561 -5.93 25.10 9.11
CA PHE A 561 -6.36 23.88 8.44
C PHE A 561 -6.71 24.11 6.97
N ASN A 562 -6.21 23.25 6.08
CA ASN A 562 -6.56 23.31 4.66
C ASN A 562 -6.44 21.98 3.92
N GLY A 563 -7.02 21.94 2.73
CA GLY A 563 -7.16 20.74 1.91
C GLY A 563 -5.87 20.17 1.31
N PHE A 564 -4.73 20.86 1.43
CA PHE A 564 -3.43 20.36 0.97
C PHE A 564 -2.58 19.79 2.10
N TYR A 565 -2.66 20.42 3.26
CA TYR A 565 -1.73 20.18 4.37
C TYR A 565 -2.40 19.64 5.63
N GLY A 566 -3.73 19.58 5.68
CA GLY A 566 -4.47 19.32 6.91
C GLY A 566 -4.12 20.37 7.98
N GLU A 567 -3.80 19.92 9.19
CA GLU A 567 -3.30 20.71 10.32
C GLU A 567 -1.87 21.25 10.07
N GLY A 568 -1.16 20.75 9.05
CA GLY A 568 0.15 21.25 8.65
C GLY A 568 1.17 20.16 8.29
N ILE A 569 2.43 20.55 8.21
CA ILE A 569 3.55 19.62 7.99
C ILE A 569 4.05 19.12 9.35
N ILE A 570 4.12 17.81 9.55
CA ILE A 570 4.57 17.22 10.82
C ILE A 570 5.93 17.80 11.29
N ASP A 571 6.10 17.95 12.60
CA ASP A 571 7.34 18.42 13.23
C ASP A 571 7.72 17.48 14.39
N ALA A 572 8.74 16.65 14.15
CA ALA A 572 9.22 15.66 15.10
C ALA A 572 9.77 16.31 16.38
N GLN A 573 10.42 17.47 16.28
CA GLN A 573 10.99 18.15 17.44
C GLN A 573 9.88 18.73 18.32
N ALA A 574 8.89 19.39 17.71
CA ALA A 574 7.76 19.95 18.42
C ALA A 574 6.96 18.87 19.16
N ALA A 575 6.74 17.72 18.51
CA ALA A 575 6.03 16.57 19.06
C ALA A 575 6.62 16.06 20.38
N VAL A 576 7.95 16.05 20.52
CA VAL A 576 8.65 15.54 21.72
C VAL A 576 9.19 16.61 22.67
N ALA A 577 8.98 17.90 22.36
CA ALA A 577 9.58 19.01 23.08
C ALA A 577 9.13 19.08 24.55
N LYS A 578 7.86 18.74 24.84
CA LYS A 578 7.33 18.75 26.20
C LYS A 578 7.95 17.62 27.03
N LYS A 579 8.14 17.86 28.33
CA LYS A 579 8.61 16.82 29.25
C LYS A 579 7.52 15.81 29.60
N LYS A 580 6.25 16.25 29.60
CA LYS A 580 5.03 15.49 29.90
C LYS A 580 3.85 16.16 29.18
N LEU A 581 2.80 15.39 28.89
CA LEU A 581 1.52 15.88 28.37
C LEU A 581 0.75 16.68 29.44
#